data_AF-A0A7Y0P8I1-F1
#
_entry.id   AF-A0A7Y0P8I1-F1
#
_cell.length_a   1.000
_cell.length_b   1.000
_cell.length_c   1.000
_cell.angle_alpha   90.00
_cell.angle_beta   90.00
_cell.angle_gamma   90.00
#
_symmetry.space_group_name_H-M   'P 1'
#
loop_
_entity.id
_entity.type
_entity.pdbx_description
1 polymer ?
#
loop_
_entity_poly.entity_id
_entity_poly.type
_entity_poly.pdbx_seq_one_letter_code
_entity_poly.pdbx_strand_id
1 'polypeptide(L)' 'MYGKVRARVGALAGRMRRDAGMVTSEYAMGIIAAVAFAVLLYEVVTSGQVKTELQNIVKRALSART' A
#
# COMPACT_ATOMS: atom_id res chain seq x y z
N MET A 1 0.75 50.40 5.40
CA MET A 1 1.91 49.50 5.20
C MET A 1 1.68 48.09 5.77
N TYR A 2 1.02 47.93 6.92
CA TYR A 2 0.74 46.64 7.58
C TYR A 2 -0.07 45.60 6.78
N GLY A 3 -1.03 46.02 5.94
CA GLY A 3 -1.89 45.09 5.19
C GLY A 3 -1.16 44.22 4.16
N LYS A 4 -0.12 44.78 3.51
CA LYS A 4 0.67 44.06 2.50
C LYS A 4 1.52 42.94 3.12
N VAL A 5 2.02 43.17 4.35
CA VAL A 5 2.81 42.18 5.11
C VAL A 5 1.90 41.02 5.53
N ARG A 6 0.72 41.31 6.09
CA ARG A 6 -0.23 40.26 6.51
C ARG A 6 -0.71 39.39 5.35
N ALA A 7 -0.97 39.98 4.18
CA ALA A 7 -1.37 39.25 2.98
C ALA A 7 -0.26 38.31 2.48
N ARG A 8 1.01 38.76 2.50
CA ARG A 8 2.18 37.94 2.15
C ARG A 8 2.36 36.76 3.10
N VAL A 9 2.22 36.98 4.41
CA VAL A 9 2.31 35.92 5.43
C VAL A 9 1.19 34.89 5.27
N GLY A 10 -0.06 35.32 5.04
CA GLY A 10 -1.19 34.42 4.80
C GLY A 10 -1.03 33.56 3.54
N ALA A 11 -0.52 34.15 2.46
CA ALA A 11 -0.25 33.43 1.22
C ALA A 11 0.87 32.38 1.35
N LEU A 12 1.90 32.66 2.17
CA LEU A 12 2.97 31.71 2.47
C LEU A 12 2.47 30.57 3.35
N ALA A 13 1.70 30.86 4.40
CA ALA A 13 1.09 29.86 5.28
C ALA A 13 0.14 28.91 4.50
N GLY A 14 -0.63 29.45 3.55
CA GLY A 14 -1.50 28.66 2.68
C GLY A 14 -0.76 27.74 1.70
N ARG A 15 0.45 28.11 1.26
CA ARG A 15 1.31 27.25 0.44
C ARG A 15 1.93 26.12 1.27
N MET A 16 2.50 26.44 2.43
CA MET A 16 3.08 25.42 3.32
C MET A 16 2.06 24.35 3.74
N ARG A 17 0.79 24.72 3.97
CA ARG A 17 -0.29 23.73 4.25
C ARG A 17 -0.61 22.83 3.04
N ARG A 18 -0.51 23.33 1.81
CA ARG A 18 -0.69 22.51 0.61
C ARG A 18 0.48 21.55 0.41
N ASP A 19 1.70 22.03 0.61
CA ASP A 19 2.92 21.24 0.42
C ASP A 19 3.07 20.15 1.50
N ALA A 20 2.63 20.41 2.72
CA ALA A 20 2.58 19.41 3.80
C ALA A 20 1.69 18.20 3.45
N GLY A 21 0.54 18.43 2.79
CA GLY A 21 -0.34 17.35 2.32
C GLY A 21 0.23 16.58 1.13
N MET A 22 1.00 17.25 0.27
CA MET A 22 1.62 16.65 -0.92
C MET A 22 2.63 15.57 -0.52
N VAL A 23 3.53 15.86 0.41
CA VAL A 23 4.55 14.93 0.89
C VAL A 23 3.93 13.77 1.68
N THR A 24 2.91 13.99 2.52
CA THR A 24 2.27 12.90 3.29
C THR A 24 1.33 12.01 2.47
N SER A 25 0.66 12.57 1.45
CA SER A 25 -0.24 11.80 0.58
C SER A 25 0.49 10.81 -0.33
N GLU A 26 1.69 11.16 -0.79
CA GLU A 26 2.52 10.30 -1.64
C GLU A 26 2.95 9.03 -0.89
N TYR A 27 3.48 9.17 0.32
CA TYR A 27 3.85 8.02 1.15
C TYR A 27 2.63 7.20 1.58
N ALA A 28 1.50 7.85 1.89
CA ALA A 28 0.27 7.14 2.24
C ALA A 28 -0.25 6.27 1.09
N MET A 29 -0.23 6.77 -0.14
CA MET A 29 -0.60 5.98 -1.32
C MET A 29 0.36 4.82 -1.56
N GLY A 30 1.66 4.98 -1.29
CA GLY A 30 2.63 3.89 -1.33
C GLY A 30 2.28 2.74 -0.38
N ILE A 31 1.88 3.05 0.85
CA ILE A 31 1.41 2.03 1.81
C ILE A 31 0.11 1.38 1.36
N ILE A 32 -0.88 2.18 0.90
CA ILE A 32 -2.16 1.64 0.41
C ILE A 32 -1.93 0.68 -0.76
N ALA A 33 -1.06 1.05 -1.72
CA ALA A 33 -0.71 0.19 -2.84
C ALA A 33 -0.04 -1.11 -2.39
N ALA A 34 0.92 -1.04 -1.45
CA ALA A 34 1.61 -2.21 -0.91
C ALA A 34 0.64 -3.15 -0.17
N VAL A 35 -0.26 -2.60 0.65
CA VAL A 35 -1.26 -3.38 1.39
C VAL A 35 -2.27 -4.02 0.43
N ALA A 36 -2.76 -3.28 -0.56
CA ALA A 36 -3.67 -3.83 -1.58
C ALA A 36 -3.01 -5.00 -2.34
N PHE A 37 -1.75 -4.86 -2.72
CA PHE A 37 -0.99 -5.93 -3.36
C PHE A 37 -0.81 -7.15 -2.43
N ALA A 38 -0.50 -6.93 -1.15
CA ALA A 38 -0.39 -8.01 -0.16
C ALA A 38 -1.70 -8.79 -0.01
N VAL A 39 -2.85 -8.10 0.00
CA VAL A 39 -4.18 -8.74 0.03
C VAL A 39 -4.38 -9.60 -1.22
N LEU A 40 -4.07 -9.08 -2.41
CA LEU A 40 -4.18 -9.86 -3.65
C LEU A 40 -3.31 -11.12 -3.62
N LEU A 41 -2.06 -11.01 -3.13
CA LEU A 41 -1.18 -12.17 -2.99
C LEU A 41 -1.73 -13.18 -1.97
N TYR A 42 -2.32 -12.71 -0.87
CA TYR A 42 -2.96 -13.59 0.10
C TYR A 42 -4.10 -14.38 -0.53
N GLU A 43 -4.98 -13.75 -1.29
CA GLU A 43 -6.07 -14.41 -2.01
C GLU A 43 -5.53 -15.44 -3.01
N VAL A 44 -4.47 -15.11 -3.76
CA VAL A 44 -3.85 -16.05 -4.70
C VAL A 44 -3.29 -17.27 -3.97
N VAL A 45 -2.51 -17.08 -2.90
CA VAL A 45 -1.88 -18.18 -2.16
C VAL A 45 -2.91 -19.03 -1.41
N THR A 46 -4.00 -18.40 -0.95
CA THR A 46 -5.09 -19.11 -0.26
C THR A 46 -6.18 -19.64 -1.19
N SER A 47 -6.04 -19.42 -2.51
CA SER A 47 -6.98 -19.92 -3.50
C SER A 47 -7.10 -21.44 -3.50
N GLY A 48 -8.26 -21.95 -3.94
CA GLY A 48 -8.51 -23.38 -4.06
C GLY A 48 -7.49 -24.08 -4.97
N GLN A 49 -7.14 -23.47 -6.10
CA GLN A 49 -6.15 -24.01 -7.04
C GLN A 49 -4.79 -24.22 -6.38
N VAL A 50 -4.25 -23.21 -5.70
CA VAL A 50 -2.94 -23.32 -5.02
C VAL A 50 -3.00 -24.36 -3.90
N LYS A 51 -4.07 -24.41 -3.11
CA LYS A 51 -4.27 -25.45 -2.08
C LYS A 51 -4.30 -26.85 -2.68
N THR A 52 -5.01 -27.07 -3.79
CA THR A 52 -5.10 -28.36 -4.46
C THR A 52 -3.73 -28.81 -4.98
N GLU A 53 -2.98 -27.94 -5.64
CA GLU A 53 -1.64 -28.29 -6.14
C GLU A 53 -0.68 -28.62 -5.00
N LEU A 54 -0.68 -27.84 -3.91
CA LEU A 54 0.12 -28.15 -2.73
C LEU A 54 -0.27 -29.49 -2.10
N GLN A 55 -1.58 -29.79 -1.99
CA GLN A 55 -2.04 -31.09 -1.52
C GLN A 55 -1.59 -32.23 -2.43
N ASN A 56 -1.60 -32.04 -3.76
CA ASN A 56 -1.13 -33.03 -4.72
C ASN A 56 0.37 -33.30 -4.55
N ILE A 57 1.17 -32.25 -4.37
CA ILE A 57 2.61 -32.39 -4.08
C ILE A 57 2.84 -33.20 -2.81
N VAL A 58 2.13 -32.89 -1.72
CA VAL A 58 2.24 -33.61 -0.45
C VAL A 58 1.83 -35.08 -0.60
N LYS A 59 0.71 -35.36 -1.29
CA LYS A 59 0.26 -36.72 -1.57
C LYS A 59 1.30 -37.51 -2.36
N ARG A 60 1.86 -36.93 -3.43
CA ARG A 60 2.92 -37.56 -4.23
C ARG A 60 4.16 -37.86 -3.41
N ALA A 61 4.57 -36.94 -2.53
CA ALA A 61 5.71 -37.14 -1.64
C ALA A 61 5.48 -38.28 -0.62
N LEU A 62 4.25 -38.39 -0.09
CA LEU A 62 3.88 -39.48 0.81
C LEU A 62 3.81 -40.83 0.08
N SER A 63 3.16 -40.87 -1.09
CA SER A 63 3.05 -42.09 -1.90
C SER A 63 4.38 -42.59 -2.45
N ALA A 64 5.37 -41.72 -2.66
CA ALA A 64 6.71 -42.15 -3.09
C ALA A 64 7.51 -42.85 -1.98
N ARG A 65 7.08 -42.76 -0.71
CA ARG A 65 7.77 -43.34 0.45
C ARG A 65 7.21 -44.68 0.91
N THR A 66 6.01 -45.03 0.46
CA THR A 66 5.35 -46.35 0.65
C THR A 66 5.43 -47.15 -0.62
#